data_AF-A0A257H783-F1
#
_entry.id   AF-A0A257H783-F1
#
_cell.length_a   1.000
_cell.length_b   1.000
_cell.length_c   1.000
_cell.angle_alpha   90.00
_cell.angle_beta   90.00
_cell.angle_gamma   90.00
#
_symmetry.space_group_name_H-M   'P 1'
#
loop_
_entity.id
_entity.type
_entity.pdbx_description
1 polymer ?
#
loop_
_entity_poly.entity_id
_entity_poly.type
_entity_poly.pdbx_seq_one_letter_code
_entity_poly.pdbx_strand_id
1 'polypeptide(L)'
;RSLPGAVPELGMVYDAAPPFTVRCTDAVSADEGAAFVRLARYWDLVANSGRFGATMPLVMVCASGSPFAAFAHLSAWLWHTSAITQGKTSGLTPEDLVNALFDYLTTERGLAVTDVRAALVADYVASGARANPSSLQGFLPVREAPQPGSRRALAQRQDLHQHQPIRIDA
;
A
#
# COMPACT_ATOMS: atom_id res chain seq x y z
N ARG A 1 18.27 33.45 4.29
CA ARG A 1 17.15 34.07 3.54
C ARG A 1 17.74 34.52 2.21
N SER A 2 17.43 33.86 1.10
CA SER A 2 18.03 34.17 -0.20
C SER A 2 17.64 35.58 -0.65
N LEU A 3 18.60 36.33 -1.18
CA LEU A 3 18.40 37.69 -1.68
C LEU A 3 17.60 37.66 -3.00
N PRO A 4 16.76 38.67 -3.29
CA PRO A 4 16.06 38.76 -4.57
C PRO A 4 17.06 38.77 -5.74
N GLY A 5 16.93 37.83 -6.69
CA GLY A 5 17.81 37.70 -7.84
C GLY A 5 19.01 36.75 -7.66
N ALA A 6 19.23 36.20 -6.46
CA ALA A 6 20.22 35.13 -6.25
C ALA A 6 19.59 33.77 -6.59
N VAL A 7 20.32 32.94 -7.36
CA VAL A 7 19.97 31.53 -7.54
C VAL A 7 19.93 30.88 -6.15
N PRO A 8 18.85 30.18 -5.76
CA PRO A 8 18.79 29.51 -4.47
C PRO A 8 19.98 28.55 -4.33
N GLU A 9 20.63 28.55 -3.17
CA GLU A 9 21.86 27.78 -2.89
C GLU A 9 21.74 26.26 -3.14
N LEU A 10 20.51 25.75 -3.25
CA LEU A 10 20.18 24.34 -3.53
C LEU A 10 19.15 24.18 -4.68
N GLY A 11 18.93 25.24 -5.46
CA GLY A 11 18.01 25.21 -6.63
C GLY A 11 16.56 24.86 -6.32
N MET A 12 16.11 25.10 -5.08
CA MET A 12 14.77 24.70 -4.64
C MET A 12 13.67 25.50 -5.36
N VAL A 13 12.83 24.79 -6.11
CA VAL A 13 11.62 25.33 -6.74
C VAL A 13 10.41 24.89 -5.93
N TYR A 14 9.52 25.82 -5.59
CA TYR A 14 8.32 25.54 -4.81
C TYR A 14 7.04 25.68 -5.64
N ASP A 15 5.96 25.07 -5.19
CA ASP A 15 4.62 25.39 -5.68
C ASP A 15 4.27 26.85 -5.41
N ALA A 16 3.45 27.44 -6.28
CA ALA A 16 3.02 28.83 -6.16
C ALA A 16 1.91 29.02 -5.11
N ALA A 17 1.20 27.94 -4.75
CA ALA A 17 0.14 27.96 -3.77
C ALA A 17 0.59 27.32 -2.45
N PRO A 18 0.09 27.80 -1.29
CA PRO A 18 0.34 27.15 -0.01
C PRO A 18 -0.19 25.71 -0.02
N PRO A 19 0.49 24.75 0.63
CA PRO A 19 1.59 24.92 1.58
C PRO A 19 3.00 25.09 0.97
N PHE A 20 3.14 25.52 -0.30
CA PHE A 20 4.41 25.78 -0.99
C PHE A 20 5.34 24.55 -0.95
N THR A 21 4.87 23.42 -1.45
CA THR A 21 5.64 22.17 -1.50
C THR A 21 6.88 22.33 -2.38
N VAL A 22 8.02 21.77 -1.96
CA VAL A 22 9.21 21.69 -2.82
C VAL A 22 8.89 20.78 -4.01
N ARG A 23 9.00 21.33 -5.23
CA ARG A 23 8.85 20.59 -6.48
C ARG A 23 10.15 19.92 -6.92
N CYS A 24 11.25 20.66 -6.90
CA CYS A 24 12.57 20.13 -7.25
C CYS A 24 13.68 20.88 -6.53
N THR A 25 14.85 20.26 -6.50
CA THR A 25 16.12 20.83 -6.02
C THR A 25 17.21 20.55 -7.06
N ASP A 26 18.41 21.08 -6.86
CA ASP A 26 19.54 20.75 -7.74
C ASP A 26 19.94 19.26 -7.73
N ALA A 27 19.53 18.52 -6.69
CA ALA A 27 19.82 17.09 -6.54
C ALA A 27 18.66 16.17 -6.95
N VAL A 28 17.44 16.71 -7.04
CA VAL A 28 16.21 15.93 -7.29
C VAL A 28 15.32 16.69 -8.25
N SER A 29 15.13 16.13 -9.45
CA SER A 29 14.19 16.64 -10.44
C SER A 29 12.74 16.55 -9.95
N ALA A 30 11.84 17.30 -10.59
CA ALA A 30 10.42 17.24 -10.25
C ALA A 30 9.82 15.84 -10.44
N ASP A 31 10.28 15.10 -11.46
CA ASP A 31 9.83 13.75 -11.74
C ASP A 31 10.31 12.75 -10.68
N GLU A 32 11.55 12.88 -10.21
CA GLU A 32 12.09 12.09 -9.09
C GLU A 32 11.36 12.40 -7.78
N GLY A 33 11.10 13.69 -7.50
CA GLY A 33 10.31 14.11 -6.35
C GLY A 33 8.91 13.49 -6.36
N ALA A 34 8.23 13.56 -7.50
CA ALA A 34 6.92 12.93 -7.68
C ALA A 34 7.00 11.40 -7.56
N ALA A 35 8.06 10.77 -8.08
CA ALA A 35 8.29 9.33 -7.93
C ALA A 35 8.45 8.92 -6.46
N PHE A 36 9.18 9.71 -5.65
CA PHE A 36 9.30 9.46 -4.21
C PHE A 36 7.97 9.58 -3.47
N VAL A 37 7.16 10.59 -3.79
CA VAL A 37 5.82 10.74 -3.21
C VAL A 37 4.96 9.53 -3.55
N ARG A 38 4.97 9.08 -4.81
CA ARG A 38 4.23 7.87 -5.23
C ARG A 38 4.72 6.62 -4.52
N LEU A 39 6.03 6.45 -4.42
CA LEU A 39 6.66 5.33 -3.70
C LEU A 39 6.18 5.29 -2.26
N ALA A 40 6.22 6.41 -1.55
CA ALA A 40 5.76 6.50 -0.16
C ALA A 40 4.27 6.14 -0.04
N ARG A 41 3.41 6.59 -0.97
CA ARG A 41 1.99 6.23 -0.96
C ARG A 41 1.74 4.75 -1.19
N TYR A 42 2.41 4.13 -2.16
CA TYR A 42 2.29 2.68 -2.35
C TYR A 42 2.90 1.90 -1.20
N TRP A 43 3.97 2.41 -0.58
CA TRP A 43 4.54 1.82 0.63
C TRP A 43 3.52 1.76 1.77
N ASP A 44 2.77 2.85 1.98
CA ASP A 44 1.69 2.87 2.97
C ASP A 44 0.59 1.84 2.67
N LEU A 45 0.17 1.75 1.40
CA LEU A 45 -0.88 0.84 0.95
C LEU A 45 -0.49 -0.64 1.02
N VAL A 46 0.79 -0.96 0.81
CA VAL A 46 1.28 -2.33 0.73
C VAL A 46 2.01 -2.70 2.01
N ALA A 47 3.18 -2.13 2.27
CA ALA A 47 4.04 -2.53 3.38
C ALA A 47 3.45 -2.14 4.75
N ASN A 48 2.99 -0.90 4.93
CA ASN A 48 2.48 -0.44 6.23
C ASN A 48 1.03 -0.88 6.50
N SER A 49 0.35 -1.46 5.51
CA SER A 49 -1.01 -1.99 5.71
C SER A 49 -1.07 -3.18 6.67
N GLY A 50 0.07 -3.86 6.88
CA GLY A 50 0.17 -5.10 7.65
C GLY A 50 -0.47 -6.32 6.97
N ARG A 51 -0.88 -6.21 5.69
CA ARG A 51 -1.63 -7.27 4.98
C ARG A 51 -0.75 -8.23 4.21
N PHE A 52 0.44 -7.82 3.78
CA PHE A 52 1.24 -8.53 2.78
C PHE A 52 2.52 -9.15 3.36
N GLY A 53 2.42 -9.81 4.52
CA GLY A 53 3.59 -10.32 5.25
C GLY A 53 4.37 -11.39 4.47
N ALA A 54 3.67 -12.32 3.82
CA ALA A 54 4.28 -13.38 3.01
C ALA A 54 4.66 -12.90 1.60
N THR A 55 3.93 -11.94 1.04
CA THR A 55 4.15 -11.43 -0.32
C THR A 55 5.30 -10.41 -0.38
N MET A 56 5.52 -9.61 0.67
CA MET A 56 6.57 -8.58 0.66
C MET A 56 7.98 -9.11 0.41
N PRO A 57 8.42 -10.25 0.96
CA PRO A 57 9.69 -10.86 0.60
C PRO A 57 9.84 -11.11 -0.92
N LEU A 58 8.77 -11.51 -1.61
CA LEU A 58 8.80 -11.72 -3.06
C LEU A 58 8.98 -10.39 -3.82
N VAL A 59 8.36 -9.32 -3.31
CA VAL A 59 8.51 -7.97 -3.87
C VAL A 59 9.94 -7.46 -3.69
N MET A 60 10.52 -7.64 -2.49
CA MET A 60 11.79 -7.02 -2.09
C MET A 60 13.04 -7.69 -2.69
N VAL A 61 12.96 -8.94 -3.14
CA VAL A 61 14.08 -9.62 -3.80
C VAL A 61 14.28 -9.04 -5.20
N CYS A 62 15.49 -8.58 -5.54
CA CYS A 62 15.85 -8.12 -6.88
C CYS A 62 17.32 -8.40 -7.19
N ALA A 63 17.69 -8.38 -8.49
CA ALA A 63 19.05 -8.68 -8.93
C ALA A 63 20.12 -7.70 -8.40
N SER A 64 19.73 -6.46 -8.11
CA SER A 64 20.64 -5.46 -7.53
C SER A 64 20.84 -5.60 -6.01
N GLY A 65 20.09 -6.48 -5.35
CA GLY A 65 20.15 -6.67 -3.90
C GLY A 65 19.61 -5.51 -3.07
N SER A 66 18.98 -4.51 -3.70
CA SER A 66 18.40 -3.34 -3.02
C SER A 66 16.89 -3.48 -2.88
N PRO A 67 16.35 -3.70 -1.66
CA PRO A 67 14.91 -3.72 -1.41
C PRO A 67 14.23 -2.40 -1.79
N PHE A 68 14.93 -1.27 -1.61
CA PHE A 68 14.46 0.03 -2.05
C PHE A 68 14.26 0.07 -3.56
N ALA A 69 15.25 -0.36 -4.34
CA ALA A 69 15.13 -0.38 -5.80
C ALA A 69 14.03 -1.34 -6.27
N ALA A 70 13.88 -2.49 -5.59
CA ALA A 70 12.82 -3.45 -5.88
C ALA A 70 11.42 -2.85 -5.67
N PHE A 71 11.24 -2.12 -4.56
CA PHE A 71 9.97 -1.46 -4.27
C PHE A 71 9.74 -0.22 -5.14
N ALA A 72 10.79 0.54 -5.47
CA ALA A 72 10.70 1.65 -6.41
C ALA A 72 10.25 1.17 -7.80
N HIS A 73 10.75 0.02 -8.24
CA HIS A 73 10.31 -0.61 -9.48
C HIS A 73 8.82 -1.00 -9.43
N LEU A 74 8.38 -1.64 -8.34
CA LEU A 74 6.95 -1.93 -8.12
C LEU A 74 6.12 -0.64 -8.17
N SER A 75 6.52 0.41 -7.45
CA SER A 75 5.82 1.69 -7.42
C SER A 75 5.70 2.31 -8.82
N ALA A 76 6.77 2.28 -9.61
CA ALA A 76 6.77 2.79 -10.97
C ALA A 76 5.83 1.97 -11.87
N TRP A 77 5.91 0.64 -11.78
CA TRP A 77 5.05 -0.27 -12.54
C TRP A 77 3.56 -0.12 -12.18
N LEU A 78 3.24 -0.03 -10.89
CA LEU A 78 1.88 0.25 -10.44
C LEU A 78 1.37 1.58 -10.98
N TRP A 79 2.20 2.62 -11.03
CA TRP A 79 1.74 3.91 -11.53
C TRP A 79 1.54 3.93 -13.04
N HIS A 80 2.51 3.41 -13.80
CA HIS A 80 2.58 3.60 -15.25
C HIS A 80 1.96 2.46 -16.06
N THR A 81 2.05 1.22 -15.57
CA THR A 81 1.76 0.02 -16.36
C THR A 81 0.48 -0.67 -15.91
N SER A 82 0.23 -0.74 -14.61
CA SER A 82 -0.88 -1.53 -14.09
C SER A 82 -2.24 -0.98 -14.53
N ALA A 83 -3.01 -1.82 -15.22
CA ALA A 83 -4.38 -1.52 -15.62
C ALA A 83 -5.36 -1.41 -14.45
N ILE A 84 -4.97 -1.90 -13.25
CA ILE A 84 -5.81 -1.92 -12.05
C ILE A 84 -5.75 -0.58 -11.32
N THR A 85 -4.54 -0.06 -11.10
CA THR A 85 -4.32 1.21 -10.39
C THR A 85 -4.50 2.43 -11.29
N GLN A 86 -4.21 2.32 -12.58
CA GLN A 86 -4.43 3.37 -13.60
C GLN A 86 -3.85 4.74 -13.20
N GLY A 87 -2.62 4.75 -12.66
CA GLY A 87 -1.98 5.98 -12.20
C GLY A 87 -2.66 6.62 -10.98
N LYS A 88 -3.27 5.82 -10.11
CA LYS A 88 -3.90 6.29 -8.86
C LYS A 88 -3.30 5.59 -7.65
N THR A 89 -3.32 6.32 -6.53
CA THR A 89 -3.01 5.82 -5.18
C THR A 89 -4.20 5.96 -4.23
N SER A 90 -5.31 6.54 -4.68
CA SER A 90 -6.53 6.73 -3.89
C SER A 90 -7.67 5.88 -4.45
N GLY A 91 -8.57 5.44 -3.57
CA GLY A 91 -9.71 4.61 -3.95
C GLY A 91 -9.36 3.16 -4.32
N LEU A 92 -8.12 2.72 -4.10
CA LEU A 92 -7.72 1.33 -4.29
C LEU A 92 -8.23 0.47 -3.15
N THR A 93 -8.92 -0.61 -3.48
CA THR A 93 -9.36 -1.61 -2.50
C THR A 93 -8.21 -2.58 -2.17
N PRO A 94 -8.28 -3.29 -1.03
CA PRO A 94 -7.34 -4.38 -0.75
C PRO A 94 -7.32 -5.44 -1.87
N GLU A 95 -8.46 -5.71 -2.49
CA GLU A 95 -8.61 -6.66 -3.60
C GLU A 95 -7.88 -6.16 -4.86
N ASP A 96 -7.96 -4.87 -5.17
CA ASP A 96 -7.20 -4.26 -6.27
C ASP A 96 -5.70 -4.43 -6.05
N LEU A 97 -5.22 -4.20 -4.82
CA LEU A 97 -3.80 -4.36 -4.48
C LEU A 97 -3.35 -5.82 -4.58
N VAL A 98 -4.17 -6.78 -4.13
CA VAL A 98 -3.89 -8.22 -4.30
C VAL A 98 -3.75 -8.58 -5.77
N ASN A 99 -4.70 -8.14 -6.61
CA ASN A 99 -4.66 -8.43 -8.05
C ASN A 99 -3.47 -7.74 -8.74
N ALA A 100 -3.14 -6.50 -8.38
CA ALA A 100 -2.03 -5.76 -8.95
C ALA A 100 -0.67 -6.36 -8.55
N LEU A 101 -0.53 -6.84 -7.31
CA LEU A 101 0.67 -7.55 -6.85
C LEU A 101 0.81 -8.89 -7.55
N PHE A 102 -0.29 -9.64 -7.73
CA PHE A 102 -0.27 -10.89 -8.48
C PHE A 102 0.22 -10.66 -9.92
N ASP A 103 -0.36 -9.68 -10.61
CA ASP A 103 0.03 -9.33 -11.97
C ASP A 103 1.51 -8.93 -12.03
N TYR A 104 1.94 -7.94 -11.25
CA TYR A 104 3.36 -7.53 -11.19
C TYR A 104 4.32 -8.69 -10.95
N LEU A 105 4.04 -9.54 -9.95
CA LEU A 105 4.96 -10.61 -9.59
C LEU A 105 5.03 -11.72 -10.65
N THR A 106 3.99 -11.91 -11.45
CA THR A 106 3.93 -12.98 -12.45
C THR A 106 4.29 -12.51 -13.85
N THR A 107 3.83 -11.33 -14.27
CA THR A 107 4.04 -10.82 -15.63
C THR A 107 5.33 -10.01 -15.74
N GLU A 108 5.52 -9.04 -14.86
CA GLU A 108 6.71 -8.18 -14.87
C GLU A 108 7.94 -8.88 -14.27
N ARG A 109 7.75 -9.56 -13.14
CA ARG A 109 8.85 -10.24 -12.42
C ARG A 109 9.07 -11.68 -12.85
N GLY A 110 8.14 -12.27 -13.58
CA GLY A 110 8.26 -13.64 -14.09
C GLY A 110 8.34 -14.73 -13.02
N LEU A 111 7.86 -14.48 -11.80
CA LEU A 111 7.88 -15.49 -10.74
C LEU A 111 6.84 -16.58 -11.00
N ALA A 112 7.07 -17.76 -10.43
CA ALA A 112 6.16 -18.89 -10.56
C ALA A 112 4.78 -18.53 -9.97
N VAL A 113 3.74 -18.67 -10.81
CA VAL A 113 2.34 -18.37 -10.46
C VAL A 113 1.90 -19.09 -9.19
N THR A 114 2.34 -20.33 -8.99
CA THR A 114 2.02 -21.14 -7.81
C THR A 114 2.53 -20.50 -6.53
N ASP A 115 3.76 -20.00 -6.54
CA ASP A 115 4.44 -19.50 -5.35
C ASP A 115 3.89 -18.12 -4.97
N VAL A 116 3.70 -17.25 -5.97
CA VAL A 116 3.06 -15.94 -5.80
C VAL A 116 1.64 -16.10 -5.25
N ARG A 117 0.86 -17.03 -5.83
CA ARG A 117 -0.51 -17.26 -5.37
C ARG A 117 -0.54 -17.81 -3.94
N ALA A 118 0.36 -18.74 -3.60
CA ALA A 118 0.44 -19.28 -2.25
C ALA A 118 0.70 -18.18 -1.20
N ALA A 119 1.64 -17.27 -1.49
CA ALA A 119 1.92 -16.13 -0.62
C ALA A 119 0.72 -15.20 -0.46
N LEU A 120 0.08 -14.83 -1.58
CA LEU A 120 -1.10 -13.95 -1.55
C LEU A 120 -2.31 -14.59 -0.87
N VAL A 121 -2.53 -15.91 -1.02
CA VAL A 121 -3.59 -16.63 -0.29
C VAL A 121 -3.31 -16.60 1.21
N ALA A 122 -2.07 -16.87 1.63
CA ALA A 122 -1.70 -16.84 3.04
C ALA A 122 -1.96 -15.46 3.67
N ASP A 123 -1.53 -14.40 2.98
CA ASP A 123 -1.78 -13.01 3.37
C ASP A 123 -3.28 -12.67 3.42
N TYR A 124 -4.04 -13.07 2.39
CA TYR A 124 -5.46 -12.78 2.30
C TYR A 124 -6.26 -13.49 3.40
N VAL A 125 -5.96 -14.76 3.67
CA VAL A 125 -6.59 -15.54 4.75
C VAL A 125 -6.25 -14.95 6.12
N ALA A 126 -4.97 -14.59 6.36
CA ALA A 126 -4.53 -13.99 7.62
C ALA A 126 -5.21 -12.64 7.91
N SER A 127 -5.52 -11.86 6.87
CA SER A 127 -6.23 -10.59 7.00
C SER A 127 -7.69 -10.73 7.50
N GLY A 128 -8.27 -11.93 7.39
CA GLY A 128 -9.67 -12.19 7.71
C GLY A 128 -10.68 -11.62 6.71
N ALA A 129 -10.23 -10.91 5.67
CA ALA A 129 -11.06 -10.35 4.59
C ALA A 129 -11.93 -11.42 3.93
N ARG A 130 -13.10 -11.01 3.40
CA ARG A 130 -14.15 -11.92 2.90
C ARG A 130 -14.50 -11.73 1.43
N ALA A 131 -13.90 -10.76 0.75
CA ALA A 131 -14.10 -10.62 -0.68
C ALA A 131 -13.35 -11.74 -1.42
N ASN A 132 -13.44 -11.72 -2.75
CA ASN A 132 -12.81 -12.72 -3.60
C ASN A 132 -12.08 -12.01 -4.74
N PRO A 133 -10.79 -11.64 -4.55
CA PRO A 133 -9.96 -11.10 -5.61
C PRO A 133 -9.92 -12.07 -6.80
N SER A 134 -9.96 -11.55 -8.03
CA SER A 134 -9.95 -12.38 -9.24
C SER A 134 -8.72 -13.29 -9.32
N SER A 135 -7.56 -12.80 -8.89
CA SER A 135 -6.30 -13.57 -8.85
C SER A 135 -6.34 -14.79 -7.91
N LEU A 136 -7.25 -14.79 -6.92
CA LEU A 136 -7.37 -15.84 -5.89
C LEU A 136 -8.63 -16.70 -6.06
N GLN A 137 -9.42 -16.46 -7.10
CA GLN A 137 -10.67 -17.17 -7.32
C GLN A 137 -10.45 -18.69 -7.43
N GLY A 138 -11.10 -19.46 -6.55
CA GLY A 138 -10.97 -20.91 -6.49
C GLY A 138 -9.80 -21.43 -5.62
N PHE A 139 -8.99 -20.54 -5.05
CA PHE A 139 -7.84 -20.89 -4.20
C PHE A 139 -8.01 -20.50 -2.73
N LEU A 140 -9.06 -19.75 -2.41
CA LEU A 140 -9.42 -19.43 -1.03
C LEU A 140 -10.09 -20.65 -0.37
N PRO A 141 -9.77 -20.95 0.90
CA PRO A 141 -10.38 -22.07 1.61
C PRO A 141 -11.89 -21.88 1.74
N VAL A 142 -12.65 -22.98 1.60
CA VAL A 142 -14.08 -22.99 1.89
C VAL A 142 -14.26 -22.62 3.35
N ARG A 143 -14.90 -21.47 3.62
CA ARG A 143 -15.15 -21.04 4.99
C ARG A 143 -16.32 -21.81 5.57
N GLU A 144 -16.08 -22.47 6.70
CA GLU A 144 -17.16 -22.97 7.55
C GLU A 144 -17.98 -21.80 8.13
N ALA A 145 -19.29 -22.00 8.27
CA ALA A 145 -20.19 -20.97 8.79
C ALA A 145 -19.79 -20.57 10.23
N PRO A 146 -19.93 -19.29 10.61
CA PRO A 146 -19.49 -18.83 11.92
C PRO A 146 -20.26 -19.56 13.03
N GLN A 147 -19.53 -20.13 13.99
CA GLN A 147 -20.15 -20.75 15.14
C GLN A 147 -20.98 -19.73 15.94
N PRO A 148 -22.21 -20.09 16.38
CA PRO A 148 -23.18 -19.15 16.96
C PRO A 148 -22.74 -18.45 18.25
N GLY A 149 -21.62 -18.85 18.88
CA GLY A 149 -21.09 -18.24 20.11
C GLY A 149 -20.36 -16.90 19.94
N SER A 150 -19.85 -16.56 18.74
CA SER A 150 -19.02 -15.36 18.54
C SER A 150 -19.79 -14.04 18.54
N ARG A 151 -21.12 -14.06 18.25
CA ARG A 151 -21.97 -12.85 18.30
C ARG A 151 -22.13 -12.28 19.71
N ARG A 152 -22.15 -13.14 20.74
CA ARG A 152 -22.28 -12.69 22.14
C ARG A 152 -21.07 -11.86 22.58
N ALA A 153 -19.86 -12.27 22.19
CA ALA A 153 -18.63 -11.57 22.55
C ALA A 153 -18.47 -10.20 21.87
N LEU A 154 -19.03 -10.03 20.66
CA LEU A 154 -19.02 -8.73 19.96
C LEU A 154 -20.06 -7.76 20.53
N ALA A 155 -21.27 -8.24 20.83
CA ALA A 155 -22.33 -7.43 21.45
C ALA A 155 -21.91 -6.92 22.84
N GLN A 156 -21.26 -7.79 23.64
CA GLN A 156 -20.83 -7.45 25.00
C GLN A 156 -19.73 -6.38 25.05
N ARG A 157 -18.93 -6.22 23.97
CA ARG A 157 -17.96 -5.12 23.83
C ARG A 157 -18.60 -3.80 23.44
N GLN A 158 -19.70 -3.83 22.67
CA GLN A 158 -20.42 -2.63 22.24
C GLN A 158 -21.19 -1.99 23.41
N ASP A 159 -21.74 -2.80 24.31
CA ASP A 159 -22.47 -2.31 25.50
C ASP A 159 -21.57 -1.59 26.52
N LEU A 160 -20.29 -2.00 26.63
CA LEU A 160 -19.31 -1.38 27.54
C LEU A 160 -18.90 0.03 27.11
N HIS A 161 -18.92 0.33 25.81
CA HIS A 161 -18.61 1.68 25.29
C HIS A 161 -19.77 2.67 25.44
N GLN A 162 -21.01 2.19 25.61
CA GLN A 162 -22.18 3.07 25.78
C GLN A 162 -22.38 3.55 27.23
N HIS A 163 -21.76 2.91 28.22
CA HIS A 163 -22.05 3.12 29.64
C HIS A 163 -20.98 3.90 30.42
N GLN A 164 -20.11 4.68 29.77
CA GLN A 164 -19.13 5.51 30.49
C GLN A 164 -19.59 6.98 30.54
N PRO A 165 -20.32 7.42 31.59
CA PRO A 165 -20.67 8.83 31.74
C PRO A 165 -19.40 9.63 32.05
N ILE A 166 -19.20 10.71 31.30
CA ILE A 166 -18.15 11.70 31.53
C ILE A 166 -18.50 12.42 32.83
N ARG A 167 -17.73 12.16 33.89
CA ARG A 167 -17.85 12.84 35.18
C ARG A 167 -16.98 14.10 35.13
N ILE A 168 -17.63 15.26 35.00
CA ILE A 168 -17.00 16.57 35.17
C ILE A 168 -17.30 17.01 36.61
N ASP A 169 -16.31 16.92 37.48
CA ASP A 169 -16.36 17.52 38.81
C ASP A 169 -15.75 18.93 38.72
N ALA A 170 -16.47 19.92 39.28
CA ALA A 170 -16.10 21.33 39.39
C ALA A 170 -15.57 21.66 40.80
#